data_AF-X0CB46-F1
#
_entry.id   AF-X0CB46-F1
#
_cell.length_a   1.000
_cell.length_b   1.000
_cell.length_c   1.000
_cell.angle_alpha   90.00
_cell.angle_beta   90.00
_cell.angle_gamma   90.00
#
_symmetry.space_group_name_H-M   'P 1'
#
loop_
_entity.id
_entity.type
_entity.pdbx_description
1 polymer ?
#
loop_
_entity_poly.entity_id
_entity_poly.type
_entity_poly.pdbx_seq_one_letter_code
_entity_poly.pdbx_strand_id
1 'polypeptide(L)'
;MAAAAVQTYTPASYDHRAVDAMTDVDVAAQRLQELNGLDHMKSCIRDVFMKHGVDKVFGVGLLHRHYDVAPNEKIIELGPVSSPWVVGDDEVVTGGSVLPHTWRVFDGELKPTEFKFVPQRDLSNVDRPVFPAAFVKELIGVLQETGLDEVLGVSLYEAGDPDNETMEVTYGRSSIVIPSTGLIGSKVIGPQGFDAFQAAWTFSKKEGEDVVAHHGICAAMGVDDGVTARHGICAAKAAEGGFTARHGICAAKMNDGVKALHGICAAKAENGFEARHGICAAKASTDGVTSRHGICAAKSADDGMTARHGICAAKADDGFTARHGICAAKASKDGINARHGICAAKAADEGMTARHGICAAKSAEGMKAYHGICAAKSIEDGVKAHHGICAARTAEDGIKAKHGICAAKAADEGMTARHGICAARLANGDGMKV
;
A
#
# COMPACT_ATOMS: atom_id res chain seq x y z
N MET A 1 17.01 2.44 25.65
CA MET A 1 17.06 3.76 24.96
C MET A 1 16.11 4.67 25.73
N ALA A 2 16.64 5.65 26.48
CA ALA A 2 15.78 6.67 27.10
C ALA A 2 15.13 7.48 25.97
N ALA A 3 13.81 7.66 26.00
CA ALA A 3 13.12 8.51 25.05
C ALA A 3 13.69 9.94 25.20
N ALA A 4 14.24 10.49 24.11
CA ALA A 4 14.67 11.88 24.09
C ALA A 4 13.45 12.76 24.41
N ALA A 5 13.58 13.66 25.39
CA ALA A 5 12.50 14.58 25.73
C ALA A 5 12.19 15.45 24.50
N VAL A 6 10.91 15.48 24.10
CA VAL A 6 10.45 16.34 23.01
C VAL A 6 10.61 17.79 23.46
N GLN A 7 11.44 18.56 22.75
CA GLN A 7 11.57 19.98 23.01
C GLN A 7 10.25 20.68 22.72
N THR A 8 9.75 21.46 23.67
CA THR A 8 8.49 22.19 23.55
C THR A 8 8.73 23.63 23.08
N TYR A 9 7.85 24.15 22.24
CA TYR A 9 7.79 25.54 21.83
C TYR A 9 6.70 26.26 22.63
N THR A 10 6.98 27.51 23.01
CA THR A 10 6.01 28.38 23.68
C THR A 10 5.61 29.47 22.69
N PRO A 11 4.32 29.56 22.29
CA PRO A 11 3.84 30.67 21.47
C PRO A 11 4.13 32.03 22.09
N ALA A 12 4.32 33.04 21.24
CA ALA A 12 4.55 34.41 21.67
C ALA A 12 3.28 35.01 22.28
N SER A 13 3.44 36.09 23.06
CA SER A 13 2.32 36.82 23.64
C SER A 13 1.42 37.44 22.56
N TYR A 14 0.16 37.67 22.92
CA TYR A 14 -0.82 38.36 22.08
C TYR A 14 -0.31 39.72 21.59
N ASP A 15 -0.62 40.02 20.33
CA ASP A 15 -0.34 41.32 19.71
C ASP A 15 -1.52 41.64 18.78
N HIS A 16 -2.30 42.69 19.10
CA HIS A 16 -3.46 43.11 18.30
C HIS A 16 -3.12 43.32 16.81
N ARG A 17 -1.87 43.71 16.50
CA ARG A 17 -1.42 43.90 15.11
C ARG A 17 -1.44 42.62 14.29
N ALA A 18 -1.30 41.46 14.95
CA ALA A 18 -1.44 40.16 14.31
C ALA A 18 -2.90 39.93 13.84
N VAL A 19 -3.89 40.48 14.53
CA VAL A 19 -5.30 40.43 14.13
C VAL A 19 -5.60 41.51 13.07
N ASP A 20 -5.11 42.73 13.27
CA ASP A 20 -5.32 43.85 12.34
C ASP A 20 -4.74 43.57 10.94
N ALA A 21 -3.66 42.78 10.87
CA ALA A 21 -3.04 42.36 9.62
C ALA A 21 -3.83 41.28 8.86
N MET A 22 -4.93 40.73 9.41
CA MET A 22 -5.78 39.76 8.71
C MET A 22 -6.74 40.46 7.75
N THR A 23 -6.99 39.84 6.61
CA THR A 23 -7.90 40.36 5.58
C THR A 23 -9.35 39.94 5.83
N ASP A 24 -10.26 40.49 5.04
CA ASP A 24 -11.63 39.98 4.95
C ASP A 24 -11.65 38.52 4.44
N VAL A 25 -12.69 37.77 4.80
CA VAL A 25 -12.87 36.35 4.45
C VAL A 25 -12.87 36.12 2.94
N ASP A 26 -13.47 37.02 2.16
CA ASP A 26 -13.50 36.90 0.69
C ASP A 26 -12.08 36.94 0.11
N VAL A 27 -11.25 37.86 0.62
CA VAL A 27 -9.86 38.04 0.19
C VAL A 27 -9.00 36.87 0.65
N ALA A 28 -9.20 36.38 1.87
CA ALA A 28 -8.49 35.22 2.39
C ALA A 28 -8.80 33.96 1.56
N ALA A 29 -10.07 33.73 1.24
CA ALA A 29 -10.50 32.61 0.42
C ALA A 29 -9.95 32.71 -1.01
N GLN A 30 -9.96 33.90 -1.61
CA GLN A 30 -9.35 34.13 -2.93
C GLN A 30 -7.84 33.81 -2.90
N ARG A 31 -7.10 34.31 -1.91
CA ARG A 31 -5.66 34.03 -1.75
C ARG A 31 -5.40 32.54 -1.56
N LEU A 32 -6.21 31.85 -0.76
CA LEU A 32 -6.11 30.40 -0.58
C LEU A 32 -6.22 29.67 -1.93
N GLN A 33 -7.14 30.10 -2.79
CA GLN A 33 -7.29 29.52 -4.12
C GLN A 33 -6.11 29.84 -5.04
N GLU A 34 -5.67 31.09 -5.10
CA GLU A 34 -4.55 31.54 -5.94
C GLU A 34 -3.22 30.83 -5.58
N LEU A 35 -3.05 30.48 -4.31
CA LEU A 35 -1.86 29.78 -3.80
C LEU A 35 -2.00 28.25 -3.80
N ASN A 36 -3.03 27.69 -4.45
CA ASN A 36 -3.30 26.24 -4.44
C ASN A 36 -3.37 25.66 -3.00
N GLY A 37 -3.88 26.44 -2.05
CA GLY A 37 -3.83 26.13 -0.64
C GLY A 37 -4.47 24.80 -0.27
N LEU A 38 -5.57 24.41 -0.94
CA LEU A 38 -6.22 23.11 -0.70
C LEU A 38 -5.34 21.92 -1.12
N ASP A 39 -4.50 22.07 -2.14
CA ASP A 39 -3.59 21.00 -2.56
C ASP A 39 -2.40 20.90 -1.59
N HIS A 40 -1.89 22.02 -1.09
CA HIS A 40 -0.90 22.05 0.00
C HIS A 40 -1.47 21.46 1.30
N MET A 41 -2.73 21.75 1.61
CA MET A 41 -3.46 21.14 2.72
C MET A 41 -3.57 19.62 2.59
N LYS A 42 -3.76 19.09 1.38
CA LYS A 42 -3.81 17.64 1.13
C LYS A 42 -2.43 16.96 1.07
N SER A 43 -1.35 17.74 1.01
CA SER A 43 0.01 17.26 0.83
C SER A 43 0.94 17.76 1.94
N CYS A 44 1.82 18.72 1.66
CA CYS A 44 2.91 19.12 2.55
C CYS A 44 2.43 19.57 3.94
N ILE A 45 1.30 20.29 4.05
CA ILE A 45 0.80 20.75 5.36
C ILE A 45 0.27 19.55 6.16
N ARG A 46 -0.56 18.68 5.55
CA ARG A 46 -1.01 17.44 6.18
C ARG A 46 0.15 16.58 6.66
N ASP A 47 1.19 16.44 5.83
CA ASP A 47 2.35 15.61 6.13
C ASP A 47 3.07 16.09 7.38
N VAL A 48 3.16 17.42 7.60
CA VAL A 48 3.71 17.98 8.84
C VAL A 48 2.88 17.56 10.05
N PHE A 49 1.55 17.70 10.00
CA PHE A 49 0.69 17.32 11.13
C PHE A 49 0.79 15.82 11.45
N MET A 50 0.77 14.97 10.42
CA MET A 50 0.87 13.52 10.56
C MET A 50 2.24 13.08 11.08
N LYS A 51 3.32 13.70 10.59
CA LYS A 51 4.70 13.41 11.00
C LYS A 51 4.93 13.70 12.47
N HIS A 52 4.34 14.78 12.99
CA HIS A 52 4.48 15.19 14.39
C HIS A 52 3.39 14.64 15.31
N GLY A 53 2.40 13.92 14.77
CA GLY A 53 1.34 13.26 15.54
C GLY A 53 0.42 14.24 16.25
N VAL A 54 0.21 15.42 15.66
CA VAL A 54 -0.60 16.50 16.24
C VAL A 54 -1.97 16.65 15.57
N ASP A 55 -2.31 15.73 14.66
CA ASP A 55 -3.56 15.66 13.88
C ASP A 55 -4.84 15.58 14.74
N LYS A 56 -4.71 15.13 15.99
CA LYS A 56 -5.80 15.04 16.96
C LYS A 56 -5.90 16.24 17.91
N VAL A 57 -4.91 17.12 17.88
CA VAL A 57 -4.80 18.27 18.81
C VAL A 57 -5.05 19.57 18.07
N PHE A 58 -4.57 19.66 16.82
CA PHE A 58 -4.65 20.87 16.02
C PHE A 58 -5.36 20.64 14.70
N GLY A 59 -6.15 21.63 14.30
CA GLY A 59 -6.65 21.82 12.95
C GLY A 59 -5.99 23.04 12.29
N VAL A 60 -6.38 23.29 11.04
CA VAL A 60 -6.00 24.49 10.29
C VAL A 60 -7.23 25.34 10.04
N GLY A 61 -7.10 26.65 10.28
CA GLY A 61 -8.15 27.63 10.01
C GLY A 61 -7.75 28.61 8.91
N LEU A 62 -8.73 29.11 8.16
CA LEU A 62 -8.57 30.25 7.26
C LEU A 62 -8.53 31.52 8.10
N LEU A 63 -7.42 32.24 8.06
CA LEU A 63 -7.25 33.48 8.80
C LEU A 63 -8.06 34.59 8.13
N HIS A 64 -9.01 35.16 8.87
CA HIS A 64 -9.81 36.27 8.41
C HIS A 64 -10.26 37.14 9.58
N ARG A 65 -10.64 38.38 9.28
CA ARG A 65 -11.04 39.37 10.27
C ARG A 65 -12.54 39.64 10.18
N HIS A 66 -13.25 39.42 11.29
CA HIS A 66 -14.69 39.69 11.38
C HIS A 66 -15.00 41.18 11.59
N TYR A 67 -14.15 41.89 12.35
CA TYR A 67 -14.32 43.29 12.75
C TYR A 67 -13.01 43.88 13.29
N ASP A 68 -12.95 45.20 13.50
CA ASP A 68 -11.81 45.87 14.14
C ASP A 68 -11.72 45.51 15.64
N VAL A 69 -10.50 45.32 16.13
CA VAL A 69 -10.19 44.99 17.53
C VAL A 69 -9.27 46.08 18.09
N ALA A 70 -9.63 46.65 19.25
CA ALA A 70 -8.79 47.65 19.90
C ALA A 70 -7.52 47.01 20.51
N PRO A 71 -6.45 47.78 20.77
CA PRO A 71 -5.21 47.23 21.31
C PRO A 71 -5.32 46.47 22.64
N ASN A 72 -6.36 46.76 23.43
CA ASN A 72 -6.66 46.13 24.72
C ASN A 72 -7.82 45.12 24.63
N GLU A 73 -8.28 44.81 23.43
CA GLU A 73 -9.32 43.81 23.19
C GLU A 73 -8.72 42.50 22.66
N LYS A 74 -9.35 41.39 23.02
CA LYS A 74 -9.09 40.05 22.47
C LYS A 74 -10.41 39.48 21.97
N ILE A 75 -10.37 38.68 20.90
CA ILE A 75 -11.56 37.96 20.40
C ILE A 75 -11.78 36.74 21.30
N ILE A 76 -12.89 36.71 22.03
CA ILE A 76 -13.23 35.67 22.99
C ILE A 76 -14.44 34.87 22.52
N GLU A 77 -14.26 33.55 22.40
CA GLU A 77 -15.30 32.56 22.20
C GLU A 77 -15.93 32.18 23.55
N LEU A 78 -17.25 32.35 23.65
CA LEU A 78 -18.09 31.85 24.74
C LEU A 78 -19.27 31.07 24.16
N GLY A 79 -19.12 29.74 24.11
CA GLY A 79 -20.09 28.88 23.43
C GLY A 79 -20.08 29.16 21.92
N PRO A 80 -21.24 29.35 21.26
CA PRO A 80 -21.27 29.61 19.83
C PRO A 80 -20.97 31.06 19.44
N VAL A 81 -20.62 31.95 20.39
CA VAL A 81 -20.48 33.38 20.13
C VAL A 81 -19.03 33.82 20.35
N SER A 82 -18.46 34.47 19.34
CA SER A 82 -17.17 35.16 19.41
C SER A 82 -17.38 36.67 19.43
N SER A 83 -16.77 37.37 20.39
CA SER A 83 -16.92 38.83 20.54
C SER A 83 -15.65 39.47 21.13
N PRO A 84 -15.37 40.76 20.87
CA PRO A 84 -14.19 41.43 21.41
C PRO A 84 -14.42 41.82 22.87
N TRP A 85 -13.54 41.37 23.76
CA TRP A 85 -13.59 41.71 25.19
C TRP A 85 -12.35 42.51 25.57
N VAL A 86 -12.51 43.50 26.46
CA VAL A 86 -11.37 44.16 27.11
C VAL A 86 -10.81 43.20 28.14
N VAL A 87 -9.57 42.74 27.93
CA VAL A 87 -8.91 41.76 28.80
C VAL A 87 -7.55 42.31 29.22
N GLY A 88 -7.24 42.19 30.51
CA GLY A 88 -5.93 42.56 31.06
C GLY A 88 -4.82 41.57 30.67
N ASP A 89 -3.59 41.91 31.05
CA ASP A 89 -2.41 41.11 30.72
C ASP A 89 -2.37 39.73 31.40
N ASP A 90 -3.11 39.55 32.51
CA ASP A 90 -3.17 38.31 33.28
C ASP A 90 -4.17 37.27 32.73
N GLU A 91 -4.92 37.64 31.67
CA GLU A 91 -5.91 36.78 31.01
C GLU A 91 -7.03 36.30 31.95
N VAL A 92 -7.19 36.96 33.10
CA VAL A 92 -8.26 36.70 34.06
C VAL A 92 -9.42 37.64 33.78
N VAL A 93 -10.63 37.08 33.76
CA VAL A 93 -11.87 37.82 33.58
C VAL A 93 -12.89 37.39 34.62
N THR A 94 -13.98 38.12 34.76
CA THR A 94 -15.03 37.77 35.74
C THR A 94 -15.54 36.36 35.48
N GLY A 95 -15.35 35.48 36.46
CA GLY A 95 -15.84 34.09 36.43
C GLY A 95 -14.88 33.06 35.81
N GLY A 96 -13.70 33.44 35.34
CA GLY A 96 -12.74 32.49 34.77
C GLY A 96 -11.51 33.13 34.13
N SER A 97 -10.95 32.46 33.13
CA SER A 97 -9.80 32.96 32.35
C SER A 97 -10.06 32.77 30.87
N VAL A 98 -9.35 33.52 30.04
CA VAL A 98 -9.34 33.31 28.58
C VAL A 98 -8.05 32.60 28.19
N LEU A 99 -8.15 31.55 27.37
CA LEU A 99 -6.99 30.78 26.91
C LEU A 99 -6.89 30.85 25.39
N PRO A 100 -5.66 30.93 24.82
CA PRO A 100 -5.47 30.89 23.38
C PRO A 100 -6.11 29.65 22.72
N HIS A 101 -6.76 29.88 21.57
CA HIS A 101 -7.45 28.84 20.80
C HIS A 101 -6.98 28.78 19.33
N THR A 102 -6.74 29.94 18.71
CA THR A 102 -6.24 30.06 17.33
C THR A 102 -4.95 30.86 17.31
N TRP A 103 -3.99 30.45 16.48
CA TRP A 103 -2.70 31.10 16.28
C TRP A 103 -2.42 31.31 14.80
N ARG A 104 -1.71 32.40 14.48
CA ARG A 104 -1.13 32.65 13.17
C ARG A 104 0.38 32.79 13.23
N VAL A 105 1.03 32.66 12.09
CA VAL A 105 2.41 33.12 11.93
C VAL A 105 2.40 34.65 11.80
N PHE A 106 3.20 35.32 12.61
CA PHE A 106 3.40 36.76 12.56
C PHE A 106 4.79 37.11 13.11
N ASP A 107 5.57 37.88 12.37
CA ASP A 107 7.00 38.15 12.66
C ASP A 107 7.83 36.86 12.89
N GLY A 108 7.47 35.78 12.19
CA GLY A 108 8.16 34.48 12.27
C GLY A 108 7.86 33.66 13.53
N GLU A 109 6.89 34.07 14.35
CA GLU A 109 6.46 33.36 15.55
C GLU A 109 4.96 33.01 15.50
N LEU A 110 4.54 32.01 16.26
CA LEU A 110 3.11 31.78 16.47
C LEU A 110 2.58 32.78 17.50
N LYS A 111 1.65 33.63 17.08
CA LYS A 111 0.92 34.57 17.95
C LYS A 111 -0.54 34.19 18.03
N PRO A 112 -1.14 34.18 19.23
CA PRO A 112 -2.57 33.90 19.38
C PRO A 112 -3.40 35.02 18.79
N THR A 113 -4.52 34.69 18.18
CA THR A 113 -5.47 35.63 17.56
C THR A 113 -6.85 35.54 18.17
N GLU A 114 -7.26 34.34 18.58
CA GLU A 114 -8.56 34.07 19.21
C GLU A 114 -8.37 33.25 20.47
N PHE A 115 -9.28 33.45 21.42
CA PHE A 115 -9.22 32.87 22.75
C PHE A 115 -10.57 32.28 23.11
N LYS A 116 -10.55 31.27 23.98
CA LYS A 116 -11.75 30.65 24.54
C LYS A 116 -11.89 30.99 26.01
N PHE A 117 -13.09 31.37 26.43
CA PHE A 117 -13.38 31.54 27.85
C PHE A 117 -13.49 30.18 28.54
N VAL A 118 -12.76 30.04 29.66
CA VAL A 118 -12.78 28.84 30.50
C VAL A 118 -13.27 29.24 31.90
N PRO A 119 -14.41 28.69 32.36
CA PRO A 119 -14.91 28.96 33.70
C PRO A 119 -13.90 28.56 34.79
N GLN A 120 -13.89 29.31 35.90
CA GLN A 120 -12.95 29.07 37.02
C GLN A 120 -12.95 27.62 37.52
N ARG A 121 -14.13 26.98 37.53
CA ARG A 121 -14.32 25.59 37.96
C ARG A 121 -13.65 24.55 37.05
N ASP A 122 -13.39 24.92 35.80
CA ASP A 122 -12.88 24.01 34.76
C ASP A 122 -11.37 24.21 34.50
N LEU A 123 -10.80 25.32 35.00
CA LEU A 123 -9.38 25.69 34.78
C LEU A 123 -8.35 24.65 35.22
N SER A 124 -8.66 23.84 36.25
CA SER A 124 -7.72 22.80 36.70
C SER A 124 -7.67 21.58 35.78
N ASN A 125 -8.70 21.40 34.95
CA ASN A 125 -8.90 20.23 34.11
C ASN A 125 -8.78 20.56 32.61
N VAL A 126 -8.49 21.81 32.26
CA VAL A 126 -8.32 22.21 30.87
C VAL A 126 -6.99 21.69 30.35
N ASP A 127 -7.05 20.87 29.30
CA ASP A 127 -5.85 20.42 28.61
C ASP A 127 -5.22 21.61 27.89
N ARG A 128 -3.96 21.90 28.24
CA ARG A 128 -3.19 22.93 27.55
C ARG A 128 -2.42 22.29 26.40
N PRO A 129 -2.56 22.79 25.18
CA PRO A 129 -1.85 22.22 24.03
C PRO A 129 -0.34 22.32 24.23
N VAL A 130 0.35 21.22 23.95
CA VAL A 130 1.81 21.20 23.88
C VAL A 130 2.21 21.34 22.43
N PHE A 131 3.03 22.35 22.11
CA PHE A 131 3.58 22.54 20.78
C PHE A 131 4.97 21.88 20.70
N PRO A 132 5.16 20.78 19.94
CA PRO A 132 6.50 20.28 19.68
C PRO A 132 7.30 21.34 18.91
N ALA A 133 8.51 21.66 19.34
CA ALA A 133 9.33 22.69 18.69
C ALA A 133 9.69 22.31 17.25
N ALA A 134 9.87 21.02 16.98
CA ALA A 134 10.09 20.51 15.63
C ALA A 134 8.86 20.70 14.73
N PHE A 135 7.65 20.53 15.27
CA PHE A 135 6.39 20.77 14.55
C PHE A 135 6.26 22.23 14.15
N VAL A 136 6.41 23.14 15.12
CA VAL A 136 6.24 24.59 14.88
C VAL A 136 7.24 25.09 13.85
N LYS A 137 8.51 24.69 13.96
CA LYS A 137 9.54 25.08 13.01
C LYS A 137 9.22 24.63 11.59
N GLU A 138 8.79 23.38 11.43
CA GLU A 138 8.49 22.82 10.11
C GLU A 138 7.21 23.41 9.52
N LEU A 139 6.18 23.62 10.34
CA LEU A 139 4.94 24.27 9.94
C LEU A 139 5.19 25.69 9.43
N ILE A 140 5.92 26.52 10.20
CA ILE A 140 6.25 27.90 9.78
C ILE A 140 7.01 27.87 8.46
N GLY A 141 7.98 26.97 8.32
CA GLY A 141 8.74 26.79 7.08
C GLY A 141 7.83 26.48 5.89
N VAL A 142 6.94 25.49 6.02
CA VAL A 142 6.01 25.10 4.94
C VAL A 142 5.03 26.22 4.59
N LEU A 143 4.48 26.93 5.58
CA LEU A 143 3.57 28.05 5.33
C LEU A 143 4.27 29.20 4.60
N GLN A 144 5.49 29.53 5.00
CA GLN A 144 6.29 30.58 4.34
C GLN A 144 6.74 30.17 2.94
N GLU A 145 7.16 28.92 2.74
CA GLU A 145 7.56 28.40 1.42
C GLU A 145 6.40 28.38 0.41
N THR A 146 5.18 28.14 0.89
CA THR A 146 3.95 28.14 0.09
C THR A 146 3.30 29.52 -0.03
N GLY A 147 3.75 30.51 0.76
CA GLY A 147 3.12 31.83 0.87
C GLY A 147 1.78 31.85 1.61
N LEU A 148 1.45 30.78 2.34
CA LEU A 148 0.19 30.61 3.07
C LEU A 148 0.25 31.09 4.53
N ASP A 149 1.37 31.66 4.98
CA ASP A 149 1.58 32.12 6.36
C ASP A 149 0.72 33.34 6.76
N GLU A 150 0.23 34.11 5.78
CA GLU A 150 -0.79 35.15 5.99
C GLU A 150 -2.24 34.65 5.78
N VAL A 151 -2.42 33.42 5.30
CA VAL A 151 -3.72 32.87 4.88
C VAL A 151 -4.22 31.80 5.84
N LEU A 152 -3.32 30.99 6.39
CA LEU A 152 -3.64 29.83 7.21
C LEU A 152 -3.08 29.97 8.63
N GLY A 153 -3.91 29.58 9.59
CA GLY A 153 -3.59 29.52 11.01
C GLY A 153 -3.75 28.11 11.55
N VAL A 154 -3.35 27.93 12.80
CA VAL A 154 -3.55 26.68 13.54
C VAL A 154 -4.54 26.94 14.65
N SER A 155 -5.52 26.06 14.81
CA SER A 155 -6.50 26.14 15.90
C SER A 155 -6.52 24.85 16.69
N LEU A 156 -6.95 24.91 17.95
CA LEU A 156 -7.25 23.69 18.69
C LEU A 156 -8.38 22.94 18.02
N TYR A 157 -8.17 21.64 17.86
CA TYR A 157 -9.19 20.76 17.35
C TYR A 157 -10.09 20.34 18.50
N GLU A 158 -11.34 20.77 18.45
CA GLU A 158 -12.40 20.19 19.25
C GLU A 158 -13.08 19.12 18.40
N ALA A 159 -13.12 17.88 18.92
CA ALA A 159 -13.79 16.78 18.24
C ALA A 159 -15.28 17.07 18.12
N GLY A 160 -15.68 17.71 17.02
CA GLY A 160 -17.06 17.89 16.63
C GLY A 160 -17.68 16.59 16.13
N ASP A 161 -19.01 16.51 16.23
CA ASP A 161 -19.77 15.49 15.52
C ASP A 161 -19.59 15.71 14.01
N PRO A 162 -18.96 14.76 13.28
CA PRO A 162 -18.71 14.91 11.84
C PRO A 162 -20.00 15.07 11.02
N ASP A 163 -21.17 14.71 11.59
CA ASP A 163 -22.48 14.87 10.96
C ASP A 163 -23.09 16.27 11.17
N ASN A 164 -22.44 17.15 11.93
CA ASN A 164 -22.98 18.46 12.32
C ASN A 164 -22.13 19.59 11.72
N GLU A 165 -22.33 19.85 10.43
CA GLU A 165 -21.74 20.99 9.75
C GLU A 165 -22.20 22.30 10.40
N THR A 166 -21.25 23.21 10.67
CA THR A 166 -21.55 24.54 11.23
C THR A 166 -21.10 25.64 10.30
N MET A 167 -21.78 26.79 10.36
CA MET A 167 -21.47 28.00 9.61
C MET A 167 -21.33 29.17 10.58
N GLU A 168 -20.32 29.99 10.35
CA GLU A 168 -20.09 31.21 11.11
C GLU A 168 -20.71 32.43 10.40
N VAL A 169 -21.41 33.28 11.15
CA VAL A 169 -22.03 34.51 10.64
C VAL A 169 -21.76 35.68 11.57
N THR A 170 -21.25 36.79 11.01
CA THR A 170 -20.95 38.02 11.76
C THR A 170 -22.12 39.01 11.71
N TYR A 171 -22.57 39.47 12.87
CA TYR A 171 -23.48 40.60 13.04
C TYR A 171 -22.83 41.69 13.90
N GLY A 172 -22.42 42.80 13.28
CA GLY A 172 -21.73 43.88 13.98
C GLY A 172 -20.38 43.41 14.53
N ARG A 173 -20.20 43.50 15.85
CA ARG A 173 -18.98 43.03 16.56
C ARG A 173 -19.18 41.68 17.24
N SER A 174 -20.02 40.82 16.69
CA SER A 174 -20.27 39.48 17.22
C SER A 174 -20.37 38.49 16.08
N SER A 175 -19.58 37.43 16.17
CA SER A 175 -19.62 36.30 15.26
C SER A 175 -20.33 35.13 15.94
N ILE A 176 -21.19 34.42 15.21
CA ILE A 176 -22.03 33.36 15.76
C ILE A 176 -21.90 32.12 14.90
N VAL A 177 -21.56 30.99 15.53
CA VAL A 177 -21.55 29.67 14.92
C VAL A 177 -22.95 29.06 15.02
N ILE A 178 -23.55 28.75 13.87
CA ILE A 178 -24.89 28.16 13.75
C ILE A 178 -24.81 26.83 12.95
N PRO A 179 -25.76 25.89 13.15
CA PRO A 179 -25.83 24.71 12.29
C PRO A 179 -26.02 25.10 10.81
N SER A 180 -25.27 24.44 9.93
CA SER A 180 -25.40 24.55 8.48
C SER A 180 -26.63 23.77 8.01
N THR A 181 -27.29 24.23 6.95
CA THR A 181 -28.39 23.50 6.28
C THR A 181 -27.90 22.51 5.21
N GLY A 182 -26.61 22.17 5.21
CA GLY A 182 -25.96 21.21 4.32
C GLY A 182 -25.12 21.84 3.21
N LEU A 183 -23.87 21.40 3.09
CA LEU A 183 -22.95 21.72 1.99
C LEU A 183 -23.28 20.87 0.75
N ILE A 184 -23.59 21.50 -0.39
CA ILE A 184 -23.60 20.85 -1.71
C ILE A 184 -22.37 21.35 -2.49
N GLY A 185 -21.23 20.67 -2.36
CA GLY A 185 -19.97 21.06 -3.01
C GLY A 185 -19.30 22.29 -2.39
N SER A 186 -18.42 22.97 -3.14
CA SER A 186 -17.67 24.17 -2.70
C SER A 186 -18.47 25.48 -2.75
N LYS A 187 -19.80 25.41 -2.87
CA LYS A 187 -20.68 26.58 -2.96
C LYS A 187 -22.00 26.31 -2.26
N VAL A 188 -22.22 26.89 -1.09
CA VAL A 188 -23.54 26.92 -0.47
C VAL A 188 -24.32 28.04 -1.14
N ILE A 189 -25.40 27.71 -1.84
CA ILE A 189 -26.42 28.71 -2.21
C ILE A 189 -27.45 28.67 -1.08
N GLY A 190 -27.28 29.53 -0.08
CA GLY A 190 -28.32 29.71 0.94
C GLY A 190 -29.62 30.22 0.30
N PRO A 191 -30.78 30.10 0.96
CA PRO A 191 -32.07 30.58 0.44
C PRO A 191 -32.13 32.10 0.14
N GLN A 192 -31.05 32.84 0.41
CA GLN A 192 -30.86 34.27 0.10
C GLN A 192 -29.60 34.58 -0.73
N GLY A 193 -28.86 33.58 -1.22
CA GLY A 193 -27.75 33.78 -2.17
C GLY A 193 -26.42 34.29 -1.59
N PHE A 194 -26.11 34.02 -0.32
CA PHE A 194 -24.78 34.29 0.24
C PHE A 194 -23.77 33.21 -0.16
N ASP A 195 -22.55 33.61 -0.52
CA ASP A 195 -21.42 32.71 -0.73
C ASP A 195 -20.83 32.32 0.64
N ALA A 196 -20.70 31.02 0.90
CA ALA A 196 -20.05 30.49 2.10
C ALA A 196 -18.69 29.87 1.72
N PHE A 197 -17.72 30.01 2.61
CA PHE A 197 -16.36 29.49 2.43
C PHE A 197 -16.05 28.42 3.46
N GLN A 198 -15.32 27.39 3.04
CA GLN A 198 -14.73 26.47 4.00
C GLN A 198 -13.58 27.21 4.71
N ALA A 199 -13.66 27.29 6.04
CA ALA A 199 -12.72 28.07 6.86
C ALA A 199 -11.98 27.22 7.90
N ALA A 200 -12.27 25.93 8.03
CA ALA A 200 -11.61 25.03 8.96
C ALA A 200 -11.41 23.64 8.35
N TRP A 201 -10.26 23.05 8.66
CA TRP A 201 -9.88 21.71 8.21
C TRP A 201 -9.18 20.95 9.32
N THR A 202 -9.40 19.65 9.33
CA THR A 202 -8.71 18.71 10.21
C THR A 202 -8.11 17.62 9.35
N PHE A 203 -7.07 16.97 9.86
CA PHE A 203 -6.41 15.91 9.13
C PHE A 203 -6.78 14.57 9.73
N SER A 204 -7.49 13.76 8.96
CA SER A 204 -7.67 12.35 9.27
C SER A 204 -6.64 11.51 8.50
N LYS A 205 -6.33 10.32 9.04
CA LYS A 205 -5.67 9.30 8.24
C LYS A 205 -6.64 8.91 7.13
N LYS A 206 -6.24 9.12 5.87
CA LYS A 206 -7.01 8.64 4.71
C LYS A 206 -7.20 7.13 4.85
N GLU A 207 -8.44 6.67 4.69
CA GLU A 207 -8.65 5.28 4.29
C GLU A 207 -8.05 5.11 2.88
N GLY A 208 -7.26 4.04 2.66
CA GLY A 208 -6.86 3.61 1.31
C GLY A 208 -5.47 4.02 0.79
N GLU A 209 -4.69 4.89 1.45
CA GLU A 209 -3.33 5.26 0.95
C GLU A 209 -2.31 4.12 1.07
N ASP A 210 -1.41 4.04 0.08
CA ASP A 210 -0.27 3.12 -0.03
C ASP A 210 0.45 2.88 1.31
N VAL A 211 0.46 1.63 1.78
CA VAL A 211 1.11 1.34 3.05
C VAL A 211 2.55 0.95 2.80
N VAL A 212 3.47 1.83 3.23
CA VAL A 212 4.91 1.61 3.09
C VAL A 212 5.60 1.53 4.45
N ALA A 213 6.11 0.35 4.81
CA ALA A 213 7.10 0.24 5.89
C ALA A 213 8.50 0.43 5.29
N HIS A 214 9.25 1.45 5.74
CA HIS A 214 10.66 1.65 5.36
C HIS A 214 11.65 1.05 6.37
N HIS A 215 11.34 1.11 7.66
CA HIS A 215 12.07 0.48 8.78
C HIS A 215 11.09 0.32 9.95
N GLY A 216 10.28 -0.72 9.97
CA GLY A 216 9.24 -0.89 10.99
C GLY A 216 8.13 -1.87 10.62
N ILE A 217 7.05 -1.82 11.39
CA ILE A 217 5.86 -2.66 11.20
C ILE A 217 4.71 -1.78 10.71
N CYS A 218 4.05 -2.18 9.63
CA CYS A 218 2.85 -1.55 9.12
C CYS A 218 1.64 -2.52 9.17
N ALA A 219 0.47 -2.01 9.56
CA ALA A 219 -0.77 -2.78 9.57
C ALA A 219 -1.93 -1.92 9.03
N ALA A 220 -2.62 -2.41 8.01
CA ALA A 220 -3.75 -1.71 7.38
C ALA A 220 -4.98 -2.62 7.19
N MET A 221 -6.17 -2.03 7.29
CA MET A 221 -7.44 -2.76 7.11
C MET A 221 -7.92 -2.79 5.65
N GLY A 222 -7.58 -1.78 4.86
CA GLY A 222 -7.91 -1.65 3.44
C GLY A 222 -6.89 -0.73 2.75
N VAL A 223 -6.52 -1.06 1.51
CA VAL A 223 -5.54 -0.32 0.70
C VAL A 223 -5.89 -0.45 -0.77
N ASP A 224 -6.08 0.67 -1.43
CA ASP A 224 -6.53 0.65 -2.83
C ASP A 224 -5.32 0.53 -3.77
N ASP A 225 -4.22 1.22 -3.47
CA ASP A 225 -3.03 1.29 -4.34
C ASP A 225 -1.96 0.21 -4.09
N GLY A 226 -2.14 -0.61 -3.03
CA GLY A 226 -1.28 -1.75 -2.71
C GLY A 226 -0.41 -1.55 -1.46
N VAL A 227 0.60 -2.41 -1.29
CA VAL A 227 1.46 -2.42 -0.09
C VAL A 227 2.90 -2.73 -0.43
N THR A 228 3.80 -1.96 0.19
CA THR A 228 5.24 -2.13 0.02
C THR A 228 5.96 -2.25 1.36
N ALA A 229 6.70 -3.34 1.58
CA ALA A 229 7.69 -3.39 2.66
C ALA A 229 9.09 -3.19 2.10
N ARG A 230 9.81 -2.19 2.60
CA ARG A 230 11.26 -2.00 2.43
C ARG A 230 11.91 -2.20 3.80
N HIS A 231 12.81 -3.17 3.97
CA HIS A 231 13.51 -3.44 5.24
C HIS A 231 12.59 -3.54 6.50
N GLY A 232 11.34 -3.99 6.34
CA GLY A 232 10.31 -4.00 7.39
C GLY A 232 9.25 -5.10 7.21
N ILE A 233 8.22 -5.09 8.06
CA ILE A 233 7.12 -6.06 8.04
C ILE A 233 5.81 -5.32 7.73
N CYS A 234 5.03 -5.83 6.78
CA CYS A 234 3.74 -5.24 6.42
C CYS A 234 2.61 -6.28 6.34
N ALA A 235 1.48 -5.96 6.96
CA ALA A 235 0.27 -6.77 6.89
C ALA A 235 -0.94 -5.93 6.45
N ALA A 236 -1.69 -6.39 5.45
CA ALA A 236 -2.98 -5.78 5.09
C ALA A 236 -4.09 -6.82 4.97
N LYS A 237 -5.28 -6.46 5.43
CA LYS A 237 -6.44 -7.37 5.43
C LYS A 237 -7.12 -7.48 4.06
N ALA A 238 -7.16 -6.40 3.31
CA ALA A 238 -7.67 -6.34 1.94
C ALA A 238 -6.86 -5.29 1.16
N ALA A 239 -6.41 -5.64 -0.05
CA ALA A 239 -5.80 -4.69 -0.97
C ALA A 239 -6.32 -4.87 -2.40
N GLU A 240 -6.68 -3.78 -3.06
CA GLU A 240 -7.04 -3.85 -4.49
C GLU A 240 -5.79 -3.90 -5.37
N GLY A 241 -4.78 -3.09 -5.06
CA GLY A 241 -3.48 -3.05 -5.72
C GLY A 241 -2.48 -4.16 -5.34
N GLY A 242 -1.39 -4.22 -6.10
CA GLY A 242 -0.34 -5.23 -5.98
C GLY A 242 0.56 -5.10 -4.73
N PHE A 243 1.36 -6.14 -4.47
CA PHE A 243 2.23 -6.22 -3.28
C PHE A 243 3.70 -6.32 -3.65
N THR A 244 4.54 -5.54 -2.97
CA THR A 244 6.00 -5.61 -3.16
C THR A 244 6.76 -5.72 -1.83
N ALA A 245 7.44 -6.83 -1.59
CA ALA A 245 8.41 -6.96 -0.49
C ALA A 245 9.85 -6.76 -1.02
N ARG A 246 10.52 -5.68 -0.65
CA ARG A 246 11.94 -5.41 -0.92
C ARG A 246 12.77 -5.54 0.35
N HIS A 247 13.54 -6.61 0.51
CA HIS A 247 14.29 -6.89 1.75
C HIS A 247 13.44 -6.91 3.03
N GLY A 248 12.14 -7.26 2.92
CA GLY A 248 11.17 -7.24 4.01
C GLY A 248 10.18 -8.41 3.95
N ILE A 249 9.20 -8.43 4.86
CA ILE A 249 8.16 -9.45 4.96
C ILE A 249 6.78 -8.83 4.71
N CYS A 250 5.98 -9.40 3.81
CA CYS A 250 4.59 -8.95 3.57
C CYS A 250 3.57 -10.08 3.67
N ALA A 251 2.38 -9.81 4.24
CA ALA A 251 1.24 -10.73 4.25
C ALA A 251 -0.11 -10.05 3.97
N ALA A 252 -0.87 -10.51 2.97
CA ALA A 252 -2.18 -9.95 2.65
C ALA A 252 -3.14 -10.80 1.80
N LYS A 253 -4.40 -10.36 1.74
CA LYS A 253 -5.42 -10.81 0.78
C LYS A 253 -5.71 -9.69 -0.21
N MET A 254 -5.71 -10.00 -1.50
CA MET A 254 -5.72 -9.01 -2.57
C MET A 254 -6.25 -9.56 -3.89
N ASN A 255 -6.52 -8.67 -4.84
CA ASN A 255 -6.97 -9.01 -6.19
C ASN A 255 -5.79 -9.01 -7.19
N ASP A 256 -4.93 -7.98 -7.18
CA ASP A 256 -3.79 -7.89 -8.10
C ASP A 256 -2.57 -8.74 -7.66
N GLY A 257 -1.45 -8.72 -8.41
CA GLY A 257 -0.30 -9.63 -8.26
C GLY A 257 0.77 -9.29 -7.22
N VAL A 258 1.66 -10.25 -6.98
CA VAL A 258 2.60 -10.24 -5.84
C VAL A 258 4.06 -10.33 -6.28
N LYS A 259 4.93 -9.48 -5.71
CA LYS A 259 6.37 -9.45 -6.00
C LYS A 259 7.22 -9.51 -4.74
N ALA A 260 8.00 -10.58 -4.57
CA ALA A 260 9.01 -10.69 -3.53
C ALA A 260 10.42 -10.44 -4.12
N LEU A 261 11.03 -9.31 -3.79
CA LEU A 261 12.35 -8.86 -4.25
C LEU A 261 13.35 -8.90 -3.09
N HIS A 262 14.17 -9.94 -2.98
CA HIS A 262 15.07 -10.15 -1.81
C HIS A 262 14.33 -10.22 -0.45
N GLY A 263 13.01 -10.49 -0.45
CA GLY A 263 12.15 -10.53 0.73
C GLY A 263 11.24 -11.76 0.74
N ILE A 264 10.34 -11.83 1.73
CA ILE A 264 9.36 -12.90 1.88
C ILE A 264 7.96 -12.32 1.70
N CYS A 265 7.12 -12.93 0.86
CA CYS A 265 5.72 -12.53 0.72
C CYS A 265 4.78 -13.74 0.77
N ALA A 266 3.76 -13.67 1.62
CA ALA A 266 2.71 -14.67 1.72
C ALA A 266 1.35 -14.02 1.45
N ALA A 267 0.73 -14.30 0.30
CA ALA A 267 -0.49 -13.60 -0.09
C ALA A 267 -1.54 -14.52 -0.73
N LYS A 268 -2.80 -14.09 -0.63
CA LYS A 268 -3.87 -14.57 -1.52
C LYS A 268 -4.11 -13.47 -2.55
N ALA A 269 -3.53 -13.61 -3.73
CA ALA A 269 -3.80 -12.76 -4.90
C ALA A 269 -4.60 -13.56 -5.94
N GLU A 270 -5.26 -12.87 -6.86
CA GLU A 270 -5.88 -13.50 -8.03
C GLU A 270 -4.91 -13.42 -9.22
N ASN A 271 -4.23 -12.29 -9.40
CA ASN A 271 -3.26 -12.08 -10.47
C ASN A 271 -1.81 -12.48 -10.06
N GLY A 272 -0.94 -12.70 -11.05
CA GLY A 272 0.30 -13.51 -10.96
C GLY A 272 1.32 -13.23 -9.85
N PHE A 273 2.21 -14.21 -9.63
CA PHE A 273 3.22 -14.21 -8.54
C PHE A 273 4.65 -14.24 -9.07
N GLU A 274 5.52 -13.36 -8.57
CA GLU A 274 6.94 -13.34 -8.90
C GLU A 274 7.84 -13.28 -7.66
N ALA A 275 8.75 -14.25 -7.53
CA ALA A 275 9.86 -14.20 -6.57
C ALA A 275 11.17 -13.88 -7.31
N ARG A 276 11.84 -12.78 -6.98
CA ARG A 276 13.22 -12.47 -7.43
C ARG A 276 14.17 -12.43 -6.25
N HIS A 277 15.07 -13.40 -6.14
CA HIS A 277 15.98 -13.56 -5.00
C HIS A 277 15.26 -13.63 -3.63
N GLY A 278 13.96 -13.95 -3.62
CA GLY A 278 13.09 -13.95 -2.45
C GLY A 278 12.22 -15.20 -2.37
N ILE A 279 11.33 -15.23 -1.39
CA ILE A 279 10.38 -16.35 -1.17
C ILE A 279 8.96 -15.81 -1.33
N CYS A 280 8.15 -16.48 -2.16
CA CYS A 280 6.74 -16.14 -2.35
C CYS A 280 5.85 -17.38 -2.11
N ALA A 281 4.80 -17.22 -1.31
CA ALA A 281 3.79 -18.24 -1.04
C ALA A 281 2.38 -17.74 -1.35
N ALA A 282 1.65 -18.49 -2.17
CA ALA A 282 0.39 -18.11 -2.76
C ALA A 282 -0.71 -19.16 -2.52
N LYS A 283 -1.96 -18.71 -2.32
CA LYS A 283 -3.10 -19.64 -2.21
C LYS A 283 -3.70 -20.04 -3.55
N ALA A 284 -3.74 -19.19 -4.56
CA ALA A 284 -4.24 -19.47 -5.91
C ALA A 284 -3.73 -18.34 -6.82
N SER A 285 -3.65 -18.60 -8.11
CA SER A 285 -3.31 -17.61 -9.14
C SER A 285 -4.09 -17.97 -10.39
N THR A 286 -4.81 -17.02 -10.97
CA THR A 286 -5.32 -17.19 -12.34
C THR A 286 -4.20 -17.01 -13.34
N ASP A 287 -3.23 -16.13 -13.07
CA ASP A 287 -2.06 -15.96 -13.94
C ASP A 287 -0.88 -16.87 -13.52
N GLY A 288 0.19 -16.87 -14.31
CA GLY A 288 1.34 -17.75 -14.11
C GLY A 288 2.19 -17.44 -12.86
N VAL A 289 2.88 -18.46 -12.34
CA VAL A 289 3.78 -18.35 -11.18
C VAL A 289 5.24 -18.40 -11.61
N THR A 290 6.00 -17.36 -11.28
CA THR A 290 7.41 -17.23 -11.70
C THR A 290 8.38 -17.12 -10.51
N SER A 291 9.47 -17.88 -10.56
CA SER A 291 10.63 -17.70 -9.69
C SER A 291 11.87 -17.36 -10.51
N ARG A 292 12.61 -16.31 -10.11
CA ARG A 292 13.92 -15.92 -10.64
C ARG A 292 14.94 -15.86 -9.51
N HIS A 293 15.82 -16.85 -9.43
CA HIS A 293 16.79 -16.98 -8.32
C HIS A 293 16.14 -17.03 -6.91
N GLY A 294 14.85 -17.39 -6.82
CA GLY A 294 14.10 -17.42 -5.57
C GLY A 294 13.32 -18.72 -5.39
N ILE A 295 12.35 -18.71 -4.48
CA ILE A 295 11.44 -19.83 -4.25
C ILE A 295 10.01 -19.32 -4.36
N CYS A 296 9.18 -19.96 -5.16
CA CYS A 296 7.77 -19.62 -5.29
C CYS A 296 6.90 -20.87 -5.12
N ALA A 297 5.90 -20.82 -4.27
CA ALA A 297 4.96 -21.91 -4.06
C ALA A 297 3.52 -21.41 -4.13
N ALA A 298 2.66 -22.08 -4.91
CA ALA A 298 1.24 -21.78 -4.99
C ALA A 298 0.40 -23.03 -4.77
N LYS A 299 -0.83 -22.90 -4.25
CA LYS A 299 -1.75 -24.06 -4.20
C LYS A 299 -2.27 -24.43 -5.59
N SER A 300 -2.60 -23.42 -6.41
CA SER A 300 -3.03 -23.54 -7.81
C SER A 300 -2.47 -22.38 -8.64
N ALA A 301 -2.13 -22.62 -9.90
CA ALA A 301 -1.82 -21.60 -10.91
C ALA A 301 -2.43 -22.01 -12.25
N ASP A 302 -3.31 -21.20 -12.80
CA ASP A 302 -4.05 -21.60 -14.00
C ASP A 302 -3.15 -21.46 -15.25
N ASP A 303 -2.48 -20.31 -15.45
CA ASP A 303 -1.52 -20.06 -16.56
C ASP A 303 -0.07 -20.57 -16.30
N GLY A 304 0.06 -21.68 -15.58
CA GLY A 304 1.31 -22.43 -15.53
C GLY A 304 2.40 -21.87 -14.61
N MET A 305 3.61 -22.43 -14.71
CA MET A 305 4.75 -22.08 -13.84
C MET A 305 6.09 -22.00 -14.55
N THR A 306 6.91 -21.03 -14.17
CA THR A 306 8.28 -20.86 -14.67
C THR A 306 9.30 -20.67 -13.55
N ALA A 307 10.29 -21.57 -13.48
CA ALA A 307 11.47 -21.39 -12.63
C ALA A 307 12.70 -21.03 -13.46
N ARG A 308 13.32 -19.87 -13.20
CA ARG A 308 14.59 -19.44 -13.80
C ARG A 308 15.66 -19.32 -12.72
N HIS A 309 16.60 -20.27 -12.66
CA HIS A 309 17.59 -20.35 -11.57
C HIS A 309 16.99 -20.42 -10.16
N GLY A 310 15.69 -20.76 -10.04
CA GLY A 310 14.95 -20.79 -8.78
C GLY A 310 14.10 -22.06 -8.67
N ILE A 311 13.21 -22.09 -7.69
CA ILE A 311 12.31 -23.22 -7.42
C ILE A 311 10.86 -22.75 -7.52
N CYS A 312 10.02 -23.49 -8.24
CA CYS A 312 8.56 -23.30 -8.31
C CYS A 312 7.81 -24.57 -7.94
N ALA A 313 6.76 -24.46 -7.12
CA ALA A 313 5.89 -25.60 -6.81
C ALA A 313 4.40 -25.21 -6.74
N ALA A 314 3.56 -25.83 -7.57
CA ALA A 314 2.11 -25.64 -7.51
C ALA A 314 1.31 -26.80 -8.13
N LYS A 315 0.01 -26.90 -7.80
CA LYS A 315 -0.93 -27.50 -8.76
C LYS A 315 -1.07 -26.49 -9.89
N ALA A 316 -1.04 -26.92 -11.13
CA ALA A 316 -1.35 -25.98 -12.19
C ALA A 316 -1.97 -26.69 -13.38
N ASP A 317 -2.75 -25.93 -14.12
CA ASP A 317 -3.57 -26.47 -15.18
C ASP A 317 -2.82 -26.36 -16.51
N ASP A 318 -2.13 -25.24 -16.79
CA ASP A 318 -1.22 -25.08 -17.95
C ASP A 318 0.21 -25.66 -17.67
N GLY A 319 1.10 -25.55 -18.64
CA GLY A 319 2.43 -26.13 -18.74
C GLY A 319 3.48 -25.54 -17.79
N PHE A 320 4.55 -26.31 -17.56
CA PHE A 320 5.66 -25.93 -16.68
C PHE A 320 7.00 -25.86 -17.38
N THR A 321 7.77 -24.81 -17.09
CA THR A 321 9.13 -24.66 -17.60
C THR A 321 10.15 -24.39 -16.50
N ALA A 322 11.13 -25.29 -16.36
CA ALA A 322 12.35 -25.02 -15.60
C ALA A 322 13.50 -24.61 -16.55
N ARG A 323 14.08 -23.43 -16.35
CA ARG A 323 15.30 -22.95 -17.02
C ARG A 323 16.41 -22.78 -15.99
N HIS A 324 17.32 -23.74 -15.88
CA HIS A 324 18.32 -23.80 -14.80
C HIS A 324 17.72 -23.82 -13.38
N GLY A 325 16.43 -24.13 -13.25
CA GLY A 325 15.68 -24.15 -12.00
C GLY A 325 15.02 -25.50 -11.74
N ILE A 326 14.15 -25.54 -10.74
CA ILE A 326 13.39 -26.74 -10.36
C ILE A 326 11.89 -26.40 -10.36
N CYS A 327 11.08 -27.20 -11.06
CA CYS A 327 9.62 -27.12 -11.03
C CYS A 327 9.02 -28.44 -10.51
N ALA A 328 8.12 -28.36 -9.52
CA ALA A 328 7.38 -29.52 -9.02
C ALA A 328 5.87 -29.28 -9.08
N ALA A 329 5.14 -30.13 -9.80
CA ALA A 329 3.71 -29.96 -10.00
C ALA A 329 2.89 -31.20 -9.63
N LYS A 330 1.59 -31.00 -9.35
CA LYS A 330 0.68 -32.13 -9.16
C LYS A 330 0.18 -32.70 -10.48
N ALA A 331 -0.16 -31.89 -11.46
CA ALA A 331 -0.58 -32.27 -12.81
C ALA A 331 -0.27 -31.11 -13.75
N SER A 332 -0.24 -31.35 -15.06
CA SER A 332 -0.12 -30.34 -16.13
C SER A 332 -0.95 -30.80 -17.31
N LYS A 333 -1.81 -29.95 -17.85
CA LYS A 333 -2.52 -30.24 -19.11
C LYS A 333 -1.58 -30.00 -20.29
N ASP A 334 -0.88 -28.87 -20.32
CA ASP A 334 -0.04 -28.46 -21.47
C ASP A 334 1.44 -28.90 -21.38
N GLY A 335 1.69 -29.95 -20.59
CA GLY A 335 2.97 -30.65 -20.56
C GLY A 335 4.12 -29.97 -19.80
N ILE A 336 5.26 -30.65 -19.77
CA ILE A 336 6.38 -30.32 -18.88
C ILE A 336 7.70 -30.17 -19.63
N ASN A 337 8.41 -29.07 -19.40
CA ASN A 337 9.65 -28.75 -20.11
C ASN A 337 10.82 -28.39 -19.16
N ALA A 338 11.89 -29.17 -19.21
CA ALA A 338 13.14 -28.86 -18.49
C ALA A 338 14.24 -28.44 -19.46
N ARG A 339 14.72 -27.20 -19.35
CA ARG A 339 15.88 -26.66 -20.12
C ARG A 339 17.02 -26.38 -19.16
N HIS A 340 18.01 -27.26 -19.09
CA HIS A 340 19.08 -27.22 -18.08
C HIS A 340 18.57 -27.23 -16.62
N GLY A 341 17.31 -27.59 -16.40
CA GLY A 341 16.66 -27.62 -15.09
C GLY A 341 16.05 -28.99 -14.79
N ILE A 342 15.24 -29.05 -13.75
CA ILE A 342 14.56 -30.27 -13.30
C ILE A 342 13.06 -29.99 -13.21
N CYS A 343 12.23 -30.84 -13.81
CA CYS A 343 10.78 -30.80 -13.67
C CYS A 343 10.23 -32.15 -13.20
N ALA A 344 9.31 -32.13 -12.25
CA ALA A 344 8.61 -33.33 -11.80
C ALA A 344 7.11 -33.09 -11.69
N ALA A 345 6.29 -34.05 -12.14
CA ALA A 345 4.85 -34.04 -11.88
C ALA A 345 4.24 -35.41 -11.59
N LYS A 346 2.97 -35.45 -11.20
CA LYS A 346 2.21 -36.71 -11.18
C LYS A 346 1.70 -37.05 -12.59
N ALA A 347 1.10 -36.10 -13.29
CA ALA A 347 0.57 -36.29 -14.64
C ALA A 347 1.04 -35.15 -15.55
N ALA A 348 1.30 -35.46 -16.82
CA ALA A 348 1.70 -34.50 -17.85
C ALA A 348 0.95 -34.84 -19.15
N ASP A 349 -0.21 -34.24 -19.34
CA ASP A 349 -1.16 -34.68 -20.37
C ASP A 349 -0.54 -34.46 -21.76
N GLU A 350 -0.12 -33.26 -22.16
CA GLU A 350 0.63 -33.07 -23.43
C GLU A 350 2.12 -33.54 -23.42
N GLY A 351 2.50 -34.36 -22.44
CA GLY A 351 3.80 -35.02 -22.39
C GLY A 351 4.95 -34.22 -21.77
N MET A 352 6.16 -34.77 -21.91
CA MET A 352 7.37 -34.28 -21.25
C MET A 352 8.53 -34.08 -22.22
N THR A 353 9.23 -32.97 -22.08
CA THR A 353 10.44 -32.65 -22.85
C THR A 353 11.60 -32.23 -21.96
N ALA A 354 12.73 -32.93 -22.07
CA ALA A 354 13.99 -32.54 -21.42
C ALA A 354 15.03 -32.12 -22.46
N ARG A 355 15.52 -30.87 -22.37
CA ARG A 355 16.62 -30.31 -23.18
C ARG A 355 17.79 -29.96 -22.28
N HIS A 356 18.80 -30.84 -22.22
CA HIS A 356 19.88 -30.75 -21.23
C HIS A 356 19.42 -30.73 -19.76
N GLY A 357 18.17 -31.12 -19.50
CA GLY A 357 17.56 -31.12 -18.17
C GLY A 357 17.00 -32.50 -17.80
N ILE A 358 16.19 -32.55 -16.76
CA ILE A 358 15.57 -33.78 -16.26
C ILE A 358 14.06 -33.57 -16.12
N CYS A 359 13.25 -34.47 -16.69
CA CYS A 359 11.80 -34.51 -16.50
C CYS A 359 11.37 -35.85 -15.90
N ALA A 360 10.47 -35.82 -14.92
CA ALA A 360 9.88 -37.03 -14.36
C ALA A 360 8.37 -36.90 -14.17
N ALA A 361 7.60 -37.94 -14.54
CA ALA A 361 6.18 -38.02 -14.22
C ALA A 361 5.74 -39.41 -13.77
N LYS A 362 4.55 -39.53 -13.16
CA LYS A 362 3.92 -40.84 -12.99
C LYS A 362 3.26 -41.26 -14.30
N SER A 363 2.48 -40.40 -14.94
CA SER A 363 1.86 -40.62 -16.25
C SER A 363 2.13 -39.44 -17.18
N ALA A 364 2.26 -39.69 -18.48
CA ALA A 364 2.34 -38.64 -19.49
C ALA A 364 1.88 -39.15 -20.87
N GLU A 365 1.35 -38.33 -21.77
CA GLU A 365 1.09 -38.78 -23.15
C GLU A 365 2.42 -39.15 -23.82
N GLY A 366 3.40 -38.24 -23.88
CA GLY A 366 4.65 -38.51 -24.59
C GLY A 366 5.93 -38.18 -23.80
N MET A 367 7.06 -38.75 -24.22
CA MET A 367 8.38 -38.36 -23.70
C MET A 367 9.40 -38.04 -24.79
N LYS A 368 10.09 -36.89 -24.66
CA LYS A 368 11.17 -36.46 -25.56
C LYS A 368 12.41 -36.00 -24.81
N ALA A 369 13.55 -36.65 -25.02
CA ALA A 369 14.84 -36.24 -24.44
C ALA A 369 15.85 -35.79 -25.52
N TYR A 370 16.29 -34.53 -25.43
CA TYR A 370 17.32 -33.91 -26.26
C TYR A 370 18.52 -33.57 -25.36
N HIS A 371 19.51 -34.47 -25.27
CA HIS A 371 20.64 -34.36 -24.33
C HIS A 371 20.21 -34.28 -22.84
N GLY A 372 18.97 -34.62 -22.52
CA GLY A 372 18.41 -34.64 -21.17
C GLY A 372 17.94 -36.04 -20.77
N ILE A 373 17.26 -36.11 -19.63
CA ILE A 373 16.73 -37.36 -19.09
C ILE A 373 15.22 -37.22 -18.87
N CYS A 374 14.42 -38.16 -19.37
CA CYS A 374 12.98 -38.25 -19.11
C CYS A 374 12.64 -39.59 -18.46
N ALA A 375 11.83 -39.59 -17.41
CA ALA A 375 11.37 -40.81 -16.76
C ALA A 375 9.87 -40.79 -16.47
N ALA A 376 9.15 -41.87 -16.79
CA ALA A 376 7.74 -42.02 -16.45
C ALA A 376 7.38 -43.42 -15.97
N LYS A 377 6.25 -43.57 -15.26
CA LYS A 377 5.70 -44.91 -15.00
C LYS A 377 4.88 -45.39 -16.20
N SER A 378 3.92 -44.62 -16.69
CA SER A 378 3.07 -44.99 -17.83
C SER A 378 3.09 -43.90 -18.90
N ILE A 379 3.18 -44.32 -20.16
CA ILE A 379 3.20 -43.47 -21.35
C ILE A 379 2.18 -43.98 -22.36
N GLU A 380 1.44 -43.06 -22.98
CA GLU A 380 0.42 -43.37 -23.99
C GLU A 380 1.06 -43.25 -25.39
N ASP A 381 1.45 -42.03 -25.81
CA ASP A 381 1.95 -41.63 -27.15
C ASP A 381 3.50 -41.64 -27.29
N GLY A 382 4.14 -42.71 -26.83
CA GLY A 382 5.47 -43.12 -27.27
C GLY A 382 6.66 -42.35 -26.67
N VAL A 383 7.84 -42.97 -26.79
CA VAL A 383 9.05 -42.53 -26.08
C VAL A 383 10.20 -42.25 -27.06
N LYS A 384 10.75 -41.03 -27.05
CA LYS A 384 11.79 -40.61 -28.01
C LYS A 384 13.04 -40.04 -27.32
N ALA A 385 14.19 -40.68 -27.50
CA ALA A 385 15.49 -40.14 -27.09
C ALA A 385 16.35 -39.81 -28.32
N HIS A 386 16.78 -38.55 -28.45
CA HIS A 386 17.63 -38.13 -29.55
C HIS A 386 19.11 -38.28 -29.23
N HIS A 387 19.56 -37.64 -28.14
CA HIS A 387 20.92 -37.75 -27.56
C HIS A 387 20.82 -37.83 -26.03
N GLY A 388 19.64 -38.21 -25.53
CA GLY A 388 19.31 -38.24 -24.12
C GLY A 388 18.94 -39.64 -23.68
N ILE A 389 18.35 -39.73 -22.48
CA ILE A 389 17.92 -40.99 -21.88
C ILE A 389 16.43 -40.89 -21.57
N CYS A 390 15.65 -41.88 -22.02
CA CYS A 390 14.25 -42.01 -21.64
C CYS A 390 14.00 -43.36 -20.97
N ALA A 391 13.28 -43.36 -19.84
CA ALA A 391 12.91 -44.58 -19.13
C ALA A 391 11.42 -44.60 -18.81
N ALA A 392 10.71 -45.67 -19.20
CA ALA A 392 9.32 -45.90 -18.86
C ALA A 392 9.12 -47.24 -18.13
N ARG A 393 8.04 -47.42 -17.38
CA ARG A 393 7.63 -48.78 -16.97
C ARG A 393 6.72 -49.39 -18.03
N THR A 394 5.74 -48.66 -18.52
CA THR A 394 4.88 -49.07 -19.64
C THR A 394 4.84 -47.95 -20.69
N ALA A 395 4.82 -48.31 -21.96
CA ALA A 395 4.58 -47.42 -23.08
C ALA A 395 3.61 -48.12 -24.03
N GLU A 396 2.46 -47.51 -24.33
CA GLU A 396 1.49 -48.09 -25.26
C GLU A 396 2.04 -47.98 -26.68
N ASP A 397 2.46 -46.78 -27.09
CA ASP A 397 3.08 -46.54 -28.40
C ASP A 397 4.61 -46.76 -28.46
N GLY A 398 5.12 -46.79 -29.70
CA GLY A 398 6.49 -47.18 -30.02
C GLY A 398 7.61 -46.36 -29.36
N ILE A 399 8.71 -47.06 -29.09
CA ILE A 399 9.92 -46.51 -28.45
C ILE A 399 11.01 -46.29 -29.48
N LYS A 400 11.54 -45.07 -29.55
CA LYS A 400 12.56 -44.67 -30.54
C LYS A 400 13.79 -44.04 -29.88
N ALA A 401 14.96 -44.62 -30.09
CA ALA A 401 16.24 -44.02 -29.76
C ALA A 401 16.96 -43.65 -31.06
N LYS A 402 17.44 -42.42 -31.20
CA LYS A 402 18.41 -42.06 -32.25
C LYS A 402 19.80 -42.29 -31.71
N HIS A 403 20.54 -41.25 -31.33
CA HIS A 403 21.83 -41.34 -30.64
C HIS A 403 21.70 -41.37 -29.10
N GLY A 404 20.55 -41.84 -28.60
CA GLY A 404 20.22 -41.85 -27.18
C GLY A 404 19.94 -43.25 -26.66
N ILE A 405 19.41 -43.32 -25.44
CA ILE A 405 19.01 -44.57 -24.80
C ILE A 405 17.53 -44.47 -24.44
N CYS A 406 16.73 -45.44 -24.88
CA CYS A 406 15.35 -45.61 -24.43
C CYS A 406 15.16 -46.99 -23.81
N ALA A 407 14.54 -47.04 -22.63
CA ALA A 407 14.16 -48.31 -22.01
C ALA A 407 12.72 -48.27 -21.51
N ALA A 408 11.98 -49.36 -21.72
CA ALA A 408 10.71 -49.59 -21.04
C ALA A 408 10.64 -50.99 -20.45
N LYS A 409 9.90 -51.19 -19.35
CA LYS A 409 9.66 -52.55 -18.85
C LYS A 409 8.70 -53.31 -19.78
N ALA A 410 7.67 -52.65 -20.29
CA ALA A 410 6.75 -53.19 -21.29
C ALA A 410 6.43 -52.15 -22.36
N ALA A 411 6.30 -52.58 -23.62
CA ALA A 411 5.87 -51.77 -24.74
C ALA A 411 4.86 -52.56 -25.60
N ASP A 412 3.77 -51.91 -26.03
CA ASP A 412 2.74 -52.58 -26.83
C ASP A 412 3.06 -52.50 -28.33
N GLU A 413 3.63 -51.38 -28.77
CA GLU A 413 4.15 -51.21 -30.14
C GLU A 413 5.69 -51.36 -30.28
N GLY A 414 6.15 -51.43 -31.53
CA GLY A 414 7.54 -51.74 -31.90
C GLY A 414 8.61 -50.74 -31.43
N MET A 415 9.84 -51.23 -31.32
CA MET A 415 11.02 -50.45 -30.96
C MET A 415 11.90 -50.15 -32.17
N THR A 416 12.47 -48.94 -32.22
CA THR A 416 13.45 -48.55 -33.26
C THR A 416 14.66 -47.88 -32.64
N ALA A 417 15.87 -48.29 -33.03
CA ALA A 417 17.11 -47.63 -32.62
C ALA A 417 17.92 -47.19 -33.85
N ARG A 418 18.39 -45.93 -33.91
CA ARG A 418 19.23 -45.44 -35.01
C ARG A 418 20.48 -44.77 -34.46
N HIS A 419 21.54 -45.58 -34.31
CA HIS A 419 22.81 -45.23 -33.65
C HIS A 419 22.70 -45.03 -32.13
N GLY A 420 21.79 -45.76 -31.48
CA GLY A 420 21.53 -45.70 -30.04
C GLY A 420 20.96 -47.01 -29.54
N ILE A 421 20.40 -47.01 -28.34
CA ILE A 421 19.97 -48.24 -27.65
C ILE A 421 18.49 -48.15 -27.29
N CYS A 422 17.71 -49.16 -27.69
CA CYS A 422 16.34 -49.39 -27.25
C CYS A 422 16.22 -50.74 -26.54
N ALA A 423 15.52 -50.81 -25.42
CA ALA A 423 15.24 -52.07 -24.73
C ALA A 423 13.84 -52.07 -24.10
N ALA A 424 12.99 -53.03 -24.46
CA ALA A 424 11.72 -53.28 -23.79
C ALA A 424 11.25 -54.73 -23.96
N ARG A 425 10.39 -55.18 -23.04
CA ARG A 425 9.64 -56.42 -23.22
C ARG A 425 8.38 -56.12 -24.02
N LEU A 426 8.27 -56.65 -25.22
CA LEU A 426 7.09 -56.43 -26.07
C LEU A 426 5.90 -57.23 -25.54
N ALA A 427 4.74 -56.59 -25.40
CA ALA A 427 3.52 -57.28 -25.01
C ALA A 427 3.01 -58.21 -26.12
N ASN A 428 3.20 -57.81 -27.39
CA ASN A 428 2.67 -58.48 -28.58
C ASN A 428 3.75 -58.89 -29.59
N GLY A 429 4.78 -59.64 -29.21
CA GLY A 429 5.62 -60.45 -30.13
C GLY A 429 6.41 -59.76 -31.27
N ASP A 430 6.20 -58.48 -31.57
CA ASP A 430 6.78 -57.76 -32.71
C ASP A 430 8.21 -57.32 -32.41
N GLY A 431 9.17 -58.13 -32.86
CA GLY A 431 10.60 -57.95 -32.59
C GLY A 431 11.19 -56.57 -32.91
N MET A 432 12.27 -56.22 -32.19
CA MET A 432 13.02 -54.97 -32.34
C MET A 432 13.54 -54.79 -33.77
N LYS A 433 13.24 -53.64 -34.39
CA LYS A 433 13.82 -53.23 -35.69
C LYS A 433 15.07 -52.38 -35.42
N VAL A 434 16.24 -52.95 -35.70
CA VAL A 434 17.57 -52.31 -35.54
C VAL A 434 17.93 -51.52 -36.78
#